data_AF-A0A6A0JSJ6-F1
#
_entry.id   AF-A0A6A0JSJ6-F1
#
_cell.length_a   1.000
_cell.length_b   1.000
_cell.length_c   1.000
_cell.angle_alpha   90.00
_cell.angle_beta   90.00
_cell.angle_gamma   90.00
#
_symmetry.space_group_name_H-M   'P 1'
#
loop_
_entity.id
_entity.type
_entity.pdbx_description
1 polymer ?
#
loop_
_entity_poly.entity_id
_entity_poly.type
_entity_poly.pdbx_seq_one_letter_code
_entity_poly.pdbx_strand_id
1 'polypeptide(L)'
;MTQEAEKSKVLKDVIEALSSAGISSEITDVVASNLLNENQHLDLPIDDLPLSDNARFIIEKRYLQRDESGEPTEDADGLFHRVANAVSLGADTPKQQEYAKLYYDLMSSLKFLPNSPTLVNAGTDRGCLSACFVVSPEDNIQSIMKIANDAAMIEKWGGGIGFGLSDLRPKQDKIATTYGQACGP
;
A
#
# COMPACT_ATOMS: atom_id res chain seq x y z
N MET A 1 -41.55 3.48 -5.57
CA MET A 1 -41.16 2.54 -4.51
C MET A 1 -40.44 3.34 -3.45
N THR A 2 -40.75 3.14 -2.17
CA THR A 2 -40.08 3.84 -1.06
C THR A 2 -38.63 3.35 -0.95
N GLN A 3 -37.71 4.24 -0.55
CA GLN A 3 -36.27 4.00 -0.40
C GLN A 3 -35.95 2.77 0.49
N GLU A 4 -36.85 2.47 1.42
CA GLU A 4 -36.79 1.33 2.34
C GLU A 4 -37.05 -0.03 1.66
N ALA A 5 -37.94 -0.06 0.65
CA ALA A 5 -38.22 -1.25 -0.13
C ALA A 5 -37.05 -1.62 -1.06
N GLU A 6 -36.29 -0.62 -1.50
CA GLU A 6 -35.11 -0.80 -2.34
C GLU A 6 -33.91 -1.32 -1.52
N LYS A 7 -33.66 -0.76 -0.33
CA LYS A 7 -32.67 -1.29 0.63
C LYS A 7 -32.94 -2.75 1.00
N SER A 8 -34.20 -3.10 1.27
CA SER A 8 -34.59 -4.48 1.63
C SER A 8 -34.38 -5.47 0.48
N LYS A 9 -34.50 -5.02 -0.78
CA LYS A 9 -34.25 -5.85 -1.96
C LYS A 9 -32.76 -6.10 -2.15
N VAL A 10 -31.94 -5.05 -2.11
CA VAL A 10 -30.48 -5.16 -2.27
C VAL A 10 -29.88 -6.07 -1.20
N LEU A 11 -30.35 -5.99 0.04
CA LEU A 11 -29.86 -6.84 1.12
C LEU A 11 -30.13 -8.33 0.87
N LYS A 12 -31.31 -8.67 0.34
CA LYS A 12 -31.65 -10.05 -0.02
C LYS A 12 -30.76 -10.58 -1.14
N ASP A 13 -30.54 -9.76 -2.16
CA ASP A 13 -29.68 -10.11 -3.29
C ASP A 13 -28.23 -10.38 -2.84
N VAL A 14 -27.72 -9.59 -1.88
CA VAL A 14 -26.38 -9.78 -1.30
C VAL A 14 -26.29 -11.08 -0.49
N ILE A 15 -27.27 -11.39 0.36
CA ILE A 15 -27.29 -12.62 1.17
C ILE A 15 -27.32 -13.87 0.27
N GLU A 16 -28.13 -13.83 -0.79
CA GLU A 16 -28.25 -14.94 -1.76
C GLU A 16 -26.94 -15.16 -2.54
N ALA A 17 -26.25 -14.09 -2.91
CA ALA A 17 -24.94 -14.16 -3.58
C ALA A 17 -23.86 -14.74 -2.66
N LEU A 18 -23.82 -14.34 -1.37
CA LEU A 18 -22.85 -14.85 -0.40
C LEU A 18 -23.07 -16.33 -0.09
N SER A 19 -24.33 -16.76 0.03
CA SER A 19 -24.68 -18.17 0.21
C SER A 19 -24.29 -19.02 -1.01
N SER A 20 -24.52 -18.50 -2.22
CA SER A 20 -24.13 -19.16 -3.47
C SER A 20 -22.61 -19.29 -3.63
N ALA A 21 -21.84 -18.41 -3.00
CA ALA A 21 -20.38 -18.46 -2.95
C ALA A 21 -19.83 -19.43 -1.88
N GLY A 22 -20.68 -20.13 -1.13
CA GLY A 22 -20.28 -21.11 -0.11
C GLY A 22 -19.78 -20.51 1.19
N ILE A 23 -20.09 -19.25 1.47
CA ILE A 23 -19.72 -18.56 2.72
C ILE A 23 -20.63 -19.06 3.84
N SER A 24 -20.07 -19.25 5.05
CA SER A 24 -20.83 -19.77 6.20
C SER A 24 -21.96 -18.83 6.61
N SER A 25 -23.02 -19.39 7.19
CA SER A 25 -24.19 -18.62 7.66
C SER A 25 -23.80 -17.57 8.69
N GLU A 26 -22.85 -17.90 9.57
CA GLU A 26 -22.30 -17.00 10.59
C GLU A 26 -21.70 -15.72 9.99
N ILE A 27 -20.90 -15.83 8.92
CA ILE A 27 -20.30 -14.67 8.24
C ILE A 27 -21.37 -13.89 7.47
N THR A 28 -22.34 -14.59 6.89
CA THR A 28 -23.45 -13.99 6.14
C THR A 28 -24.34 -13.15 7.07
N ASP A 29 -24.61 -13.63 8.28
CA ASP A 29 -25.41 -12.94 9.30
C ASP A 29 -24.67 -11.70 9.86
N VAL A 30 -23.35 -11.77 10.00
CA VAL A 30 -22.52 -10.61 10.39
C VAL A 30 -22.50 -9.55 9.30
N VAL A 31 -22.37 -9.93 8.04
CA VAL A 31 -22.39 -8.97 6.91
C VAL A 31 -23.77 -8.34 6.77
N ALA A 32 -24.84 -9.13 6.89
CA ALA A 32 -26.21 -8.63 6.83
C ALA A 32 -26.53 -7.67 7.99
N SER A 33 -26.09 -7.98 9.21
CA SER A 33 -26.27 -7.10 10.36
C SER A 33 -25.46 -5.81 10.26
N ASN A 34 -24.25 -5.84 9.70
CA ASN A 34 -23.45 -4.64 9.44
C ASN A 34 -24.05 -3.75 8.34
N LEU A 35 -24.66 -4.34 7.30
CA LEU A 35 -25.33 -3.59 6.24
C LEU A 35 -26.67 -2.98 6.69
N LEU A 36 -27.34 -3.60 7.67
CA LEU A 36 -28.57 -3.08 8.29
C LEU A 36 -28.27 -2.01 9.35
N ASN A 37 -27.19 -2.18 10.10
CA ASN A 37 -26.74 -1.21 11.09
C ASN A 37 -25.85 -0.16 10.40
N GLU A 38 -26.46 0.84 9.74
CA GLU A 38 -25.76 2.06 9.30
C GLU A 38 -25.14 2.87 10.47
N ASN A 39 -25.14 2.37 11.71
CA ASN A 39 -24.73 3.12 12.90
C ASN A 39 -23.97 2.26 13.92
N GLN A 40 -22.74 1.88 13.60
CA GLN A 40 -21.67 2.04 14.58
C GLN A 40 -20.79 3.18 14.10
N HIS A 41 -21.27 4.39 14.38
CA HIS A 41 -20.36 5.53 14.46
C HIS A 41 -19.39 5.19 15.59
N LEU A 42 -18.15 4.81 15.25
CA LEU A 42 -17.06 5.06 16.18
C LEU A 42 -17.04 6.58 16.30
N ASP A 43 -17.46 7.10 17.46
CA ASP A 43 -17.30 8.51 17.84
C ASP A 43 -15.81 8.79 18.01
N LEU A 44 -15.07 8.75 16.91
CA LEU A 44 -13.79 9.40 16.76
C LEU A 44 -14.11 10.83 16.27
N PRO A 45 -13.38 11.85 16.73
CA PRO A 45 -13.57 13.22 16.28
C PRO A 45 -13.62 13.22 14.75
N ILE A 46 -14.70 13.75 14.17
CA ILE A 46 -14.80 13.87 12.72
C ILE A 46 -13.75 14.89 12.31
N ASP A 47 -12.59 14.41 11.88
CA ASP A 47 -11.70 15.18 11.02
C ASP A 47 -12.52 15.68 9.83
N ASP A 48 -12.46 16.99 9.57
CA ASP A 48 -13.09 17.74 8.45
C ASP A 48 -12.63 17.25 7.05
N LEU A 49 -11.92 16.12 6.99
CA LEU A 49 -11.43 15.49 5.78
C LEU A 49 -12.60 14.87 4.97
N PRO A 50 -12.69 15.11 3.65
CA PRO A 50 -13.72 14.58 2.77
C PRO A 50 -13.52 13.09 2.43
N LEU A 51 -13.35 12.24 3.44
CA LEU A 51 -13.12 10.80 3.30
C LEU A 51 -14.43 10.02 3.41
N SER A 52 -14.65 9.09 2.47
CA SER A 52 -15.75 8.12 2.55
C SER A 52 -15.51 7.09 3.65
N ASP A 53 -16.57 6.43 4.10
CA ASP A 53 -16.48 5.39 5.15
C ASP A 53 -15.53 4.25 4.76
N ASN A 54 -15.55 3.84 3.49
CA ASN A 54 -14.62 2.84 2.98
C ASN A 54 -13.17 3.33 3.00
N ALA A 55 -12.92 4.60 2.68
CA ALA A 55 -11.57 5.17 2.76
C ALA A 55 -11.09 5.21 4.22
N ARG A 56 -11.95 5.61 5.15
CA ARG A 56 -11.67 5.60 6.60
C ARG A 56 -11.34 4.20 7.09
N PHE A 57 -12.15 3.20 6.71
CA PHE A 57 -11.91 1.81 7.03
C PHE A 57 -10.55 1.31 6.50
N ILE A 58 -10.23 1.60 5.23
CA ILE A 58 -8.96 1.18 4.62
C ILE A 58 -7.76 1.87 5.29
N ILE A 59 -7.85 3.18 5.55
CA ILE A 59 -6.83 3.95 6.27
C ILE A 59 -6.55 3.32 7.63
N GLU A 60 -7.59 3.08 8.41
CA GLU A 60 -7.47 2.48 9.73
C GLU A 60 -6.81 1.10 9.68
N LYS A 61 -7.25 0.23 8.78
CA LYS A 61 -6.74 -1.15 8.73
C LYS A 61 -5.34 -1.27 8.15
N ARG A 62 -4.89 -0.34 7.30
CA ARG A 62 -3.65 -0.53 6.51
C ARG A 62 -2.58 0.53 6.68
N TYR A 63 -2.92 1.74 7.10
CA TYR A 63 -2.02 2.89 6.96
C TYR A 63 -1.66 3.60 8.27
N LEU A 64 -2.57 3.60 9.26
CA LEU A 64 -2.29 4.20 10.57
C LEU A 64 -1.16 3.44 11.27
N GLN A 65 -0.24 4.17 11.91
CA GLN A 65 0.71 3.58 12.85
C GLN A 65 -0.03 2.92 14.01
N ARG A 66 0.54 1.83 14.52
CA ARG A 66 0.01 1.07 15.64
C ARG A 66 1.08 0.88 16.69
N ASP A 67 0.66 0.86 17.94
CA ASP A 67 1.53 0.55 19.06
C ASP A 67 1.79 -0.96 19.20
N GLU A 68 2.52 -1.36 20.26
CA GLU A 68 2.80 -2.76 20.56
C GLU A 68 1.55 -3.58 20.90
N SER A 69 0.47 -2.92 21.34
CA SER A 69 -0.83 -3.55 21.62
C SER A 69 -1.67 -3.71 20.35
N GLY A 70 -1.23 -3.11 19.25
CA GLY A 70 -1.92 -3.11 17.97
C GLY A 70 -2.97 -2.00 17.83
N GLU A 71 -3.03 -1.05 18.75
CA GLU A 71 -4.00 0.06 18.68
C GLU A 71 -3.47 1.21 17.83
N PRO A 72 -4.31 1.89 17.02
CA PRO A 72 -3.88 3.03 16.22
C PRO A 72 -3.35 4.18 17.09
N THR A 73 -2.18 4.72 16.73
CA THR A 73 -1.55 5.84 17.46
C THR A 73 -1.79 7.20 16.79
N GLU A 74 -2.39 7.21 15.62
CA GLU A 74 -2.73 8.40 14.82
C GLU A 74 -4.06 8.16 14.12
N ASP A 75 -4.73 9.24 13.69
CA ASP A 75 -5.90 9.23 12.82
C ASP A 75 -5.52 9.63 11.38
N ALA A 76 -6.52 9.85 10.52
CA ALA A 76 -6.29 10.18 9.12
C ALA A 76 -5.61 11.55 8.94
N ASP A 77 -5.98 12.55 9.74
CA ASP A 77 -5.31 13.85 9.75
C ASP A 77 -3.85 13.75 10.23
N GLY A 78 -3.62 13.03 11.33
CA GLY A 78 -2.30 12.74 11.85
C GLY A 78 -1.41 12.03 10.83
N LEU A 79 -1.94 11.03 10.12
CA LEU A 79 -1.27 10.35 9.01
C LEU A 79 -0.83 11.35 7.93
N PHE A 80 -1.72 12.25 7.49
CA PHE A 80 -1.40 13.23 6.46
C PHE A 80 -0.36 14.24 6.94
N HIS A 81 -0.44 14.70 8.18
CA HIS A 81 0.57 15.57 8.77
C HIS A 81 1.94 14.88 8.87
N ARG A 82 1.99 13.63 9.35
CA ARG A 82 3.21 12.83 9.43
C ARG A 82 3.88 12.72 8.08
N VAL A 83 3.13 12.31 7.06
CA VAL A 83 3.65 12.14 5.69
C VAL A 83 4.12 13.47 5.11
N ALA A 84 3.33 14.53 5.26
CA ALA A 84 3.67 15.85 4.71
C ALA A 84 4.94 16.43 5.35
N ASN A 85 5.07 16.32 6.67
CA ASN A 85 6.26 16.77 7.41
C ASN A 85 7.50 15.95 7.02
N ALA A 86 7.36 14.64 6.86
CA ALA A 86 8.49 13.78 6.49
C ALA A 86 8.99 14.05 5.06
N VAL A 87 8.08 14.18 4.10
CA VAL A 87 8.43 14.44 2.70
C VAL A 87 9.02 15.83 2.52
N SER A 88 8.56 16.83 3.30
CA SER A 88 9.07 18.20 3.18
C SER A 88 10.53 18.35 3.59
N LEU A 89 11.09 17.41 4.36
CA LEU A 89 12.52 17.38 4.72
C LEU A 89 13.44 17.30 3.50
N GLY A 90 12.94 16.84 2.34
CA GLY A 90 13.67 16.85 1.08
C GLY A 90 13.89 18.24 0.48
N ALA A 91 13.22 19.28 1.00
CA ALA A 91 13.40 20.66 0.57
C ALA A 91 14.44 21.41 1.42
N ASP A 92 14.93 22.53 0.91
CA ASP A 92 15.77 23.47 1.67
C ASP A 92 15.08 23.89 2.97
N THR A 93 15.82 23.95 4.08
CA THR A 93 15.29 24.22 5.44
C THR A 93 14.29 25.38 5.52
N PRO A 94 14.53 26.55 4.89
CA PRO A 94 13.58 27.67 4.96
C PRO A 94 12.20 27.38 4.35
N LYS A 95 12.10 26.40 3.44
CA LYS A 95 10.87 26.05 2.71
C LYS A 95 10.18 24.81 3.23
N GLN A 96 10.77 24.06 4.17
CA GLN A 96 10.23 22.78 4.62
C GLN A 96 8.82 22.93 5.22
N GLN A 97 8.57 23.99 5.99
CA GLN A 97 7.23 24.25 6.55
C GLN A 97 6.22 24.63 5.47
N GLU A 98 6.62 25.41 4.47
CA GLU A 98 5.79 25.76 3.31
C GLU A 98 5.38 24.51 2.53
N TYR A 99 6.34 23.63 2.24
CA TYR A 99 6.07 22.37 1.54
C TYR A 99 5.26 21.39 2.38
N ALA A 100 5.50 21.30 3.69
CA ALA A 100 4.68 20.48 4.57
C ALA A 100 3.21 20.90 4.50
N LYS A 101 2.94 22.21 4.58
CA LYS A 101 1.59 22.73 4.43
C LYS A 101 1.01 22.40 3.05
N LEU A 102 1.78 22.61 1.98
CA LEU A 102 1.33 22.31 0.62
C LEU A 102 0.98 20.83 0.42
N TYR A 103 1.83 19.91 0.86
CA TYR A 103 1.56 18.48 0.75
C TYR A 103 0.37 18.05 1.57
N TYR A 104 0.21 18.59 2.78
CA TYR A 104 -0.96 18.36 3.60
C TYR A 104 -2.23 18.83 2.88
N ASP A 105 -2.27 20.07 2.41
CA ASP A 105 -3.44 20.64 1.70
C ASP A 105 -3.81 19.80 0.46
N LEU A 106 -2.82 19.26 -0.25
CA LEU A 106 -3.02 18.40 -1.42
C LEU A 106 -3.61 17.02 -1.05
N MET A 107 -3.16 16.42 0.05
CA MET A 107 -3.68 15.14 0.55
C MET A 107 -5.05 15.28 1.18
N SER A 108 -5.26 16.30 2.03
CA SER A 108 -6.53 16.56 2.70
C SER A 108 -7.64 16.92 1.73
N SER A 109 -7.32 17.61 0.63
CA SER A 109 -8.26 17.87 -0.47
C SER A 109 -8.41 16.73 -1.48
N LEU A 110 -7.73 15.60 -1.27
CA LEU A 110 -7.71 14.43 -2.15
C LEU A 110 -7.28 14.72 -3.61
N LYS A 111 -6.59 15.83 -3.84
CA LYS A 111 -6.02 16.19 -5.17
C LYS A 111 -4.78 15.38 -5.49
N PHE A 112 -4.12 14.86 -4.46
CA PHE A 112 -2.93 14.02 -4.58
C PHE A 112 -2.85 13.07 -3.40
N LEU A 113 -2.49 11.81 -3.66
CA LEU A 113 -2.09 10.86 -2.64
C LEU A 113 -0.79 10.19 -3.09
N PRO A 114 0.21 10.08 -2.21
CA PRO A 114 1.42 9.34 -2.55
C PRO A 114 1.13 7.83 -2.57
N ASN A 115 2.12 7.05 -3.02
CA ASN A 115 1.97 5.59 -3.06
C ASN A 115 1.82 5.00 -1.64
N SER A 116 1.42 3.73 -1.56
CA SER A 116 1.19 3.07 -0.27
C SER A 116 2.43 3.02 0.64
N PRO A 117 3.66 2.68 0.16
CA PRO A 117 4.85 2.72 1.01
C PRO A 117 5.13 4.09 1.60
N THR A 118 4.87 5.18 0.86
CA THR A 118 5.06 6.53 1.40
C THR A 118 4.09 6.80 2.55
N LEU A 119 2.81 6.44 2.40
CA LEU A 119 1.82 6.61 3.48
C LEU A 119 2.19 5.81 4.74
N VAL A 120 2.66 4.56 4.55
CA VAL A 120 2.99 3.66 5.67
C VAL A 120 4.32 4.03 6.34
N ASN A 121 5.35 4.44 5.57
CA ASN A 121 6.72 4.52 6.08
C ASN A 121 7.24 5.95 6.30
N ALA A 122 6.66 6.99 5.68
CA ALA A 122 7.18 8.34 5.81
C ALA A 122 7.08 8.84 7.26
N GLY A 123 8.17 9.38 7.82
CA GLY A 123 8.20 9.82 9.21
C GLY A 123 8.29 8.68 10.23
N THR A 124 8.66 7.47 9.78
CA THR A 124 8.96 6.31 10.63
C THR A 124 10.41 5.87 10.43
N ASP A 125 10.91 5.01 11.32
CA ASP A 125 12.26 4.45 11.24
C ASP A 125 12.46 3.42 10.10
N ARG A 126 11.39 3.05 9.35
CA ARG A 126 11.46 2.05 8.26
C ARG A 126 12.03 2.61 6.96
N GLY A 127 11.90 3.91 6.72
CA GLY A 127 12.64 4.69 5.71
C GLY A 127 12.40 4.44 4.21
N CYS A 128 11.96 3.25 3.78
CA CYS A 128 11.76 2.99 2.35
C CYS A 128 10.41 3.53 1.84
N LEU A 129 10.44 4.63 1.07
CA LEU A 129 9.22 5.25 0.49
C LEU A 129 8.88 4.72 -0.92
N SER A 130 9.78 3.94 -1.52
CA SER A 130 9.61 3.33 -2.83
C SER A 130 9.21 1.86 -2.70
N ALA A 131 8.33 1.38 -3.57
CA ALA A 131 7.98 -0.04 -3.66
C ALA A 131 8.58 -0.74 -4.88
N CYS A 132 8.78 -0.04 -5.99
CA CYS A 132 9.10 -0.68 -7.26
C CYS A 132 10.56 -0.44 -7.63
N PHE A 133 11.30 -1.51 -7.87
CA PHE A 133 12.71 -1.47 -8.21
C PHE A 133 12.96 -2.20 -9.53
N VAL A 134 13.94 -1.71 -10.29
CA VAL A 134 14.44 -2.40 -11.48
C VAL A 134 15.93 -2.66 -11.27
N VAL A 135 16.32 -3.92 -11.42
CA VAL A 135 17.70 -4.37 -11.27
C VAL A 135 18.12 -5.13 -12.53
N SER A 136 19.32 -4.85 -13.01
CA SER A 136 19.87 -5.49 -14.20
C SER A 136 21.27 -6.00 -13.87
N PRO A 137 21.51 -7.33 -13.97
CA PRO A 137 22.85 -7.86 -13.80
C PRO A 137 23.70 -7.55 -15.04
N GLU A 138 24.99 -7.31 -14.80
CA GLU A 138 25.99 -7.38 -15.86
C GLU A 138 26.24 -8.84 -16.26
N ASP A 139 26.83 -9.07 -17.43
CA ASP A 139 27.11 -10.40 -18.01
C ASP A 139 28.29 -11.16 -17.34
N ASN A 140 28.27 -11.21 -16.00
CA ASN A 140 29.22 -11.95 -15.19
C ASN A 140 28.57 -12.50 -13.91
N ILE A 141 29.12 -13.60 -13.39
CA ILE A 141 28.52 -14.32 -12.25
C ILE A 141 28.51 -13.50 -10.96
N GLN A 142 29.51 -12.64 -10.76
CA GLN A 142 29.59 -11.78 -9.58
C GLN A 142 28.41 -10.80 -9.54
N SER A 143 28.09 -10.17 -10.67
CA SER A 143 26.97 -9.26 -10.81
C SER A 143 25.63 -9.99 -10.65
N ILE A 144 25.45 -11.16 -11.31
CA ILE A 144 24.24 -11.99 -11.17
C ILE A 144 23.96 -12.34 -9.71
N MET A 145 24.98 -12.81 -8.98
CA MET A 145 24.82 -13.20 -7.58
C MET A 145 24.59 -11.99 -6.66
N LYS A 146 25.20 -10.84 -6.96
CA LYS A 146 24.93 -9.58 -6.25
C LYS A 146 23.48 -9.15 -6.44
N ILE A 147 22.98 -9.16 -7.67
CA ILE A 147 21.59 -8.79 -7.97
C ILE A 147 20.60 -9.76 -7.29
N ALA A 148 20.90 -11.05 -7.25
CA ALA A 148 20.08 -12.01 -6.49
C ALA A 148 20.02 -11.67 -4.99
N ASN A 149 21.15 -11.25 -4.40
CA ASN A 149 21.19 -10.81 -3.01
C ASN A 149 20.40 -9.51 -2.79
N ASP A 150 20.63 -8.50 -3.64
CA ASP A 150 19.92 -7.22 -3.59
C ASP A 150 18.41 -7.45 -3.73
N ALA A 151 18.00 -8.35 -4.63
CA ALA A 151 16.60 -8.69 -4.84
C ALA A 151 15.96 -9.30 -3.59
N ALA A 152 16.63 -10.28 -2.96
CA ALA A 152 16.15 -10.85 -1.70
C ALA A 152 16.01 -9.79 -0.59
N MET A 153 16.94 -8.82 -0.54
CA MET A 153 16.86 -7.73 0.43
C MET A 153 15.69 -6.78 0.14
N ILE A 154 15.42 -6.45 -1.12
CA ILE A 154 14.29 -5.61 -1.52
C ILE A 154 12.96 -6.30 -1.21
N GLU A 155 12.82 -7.59 -1.56
CA GLU A 155 11.62 -8.38 -1.29
C GLU A 155 11.36 -8.54 0.21
N LYS A 156 12.42 -8.71 1.02
CA LYS A 156 12.32 -8.74 2.49
C LYS A 156 11.63 -7.50 3.06
N TRP A 157 11.84 -6.34 2.43
CA TRP A 157 11.21 -5.07 2.82
C TRP A 157 9.87 -4.81 2.12
N GLY A 158 9.33 -5.80 1.39
CA GLY A 158 8.05 -5.71 0.69
C GLY A 158 8.11 -4.96 -0.64
N GLY A 159 9.30 -4.75 -1.18
CA GLY A 159 9.49 -4.15 -2.51
C GLY A 159 9.22 -5.16 -3.63
N GLY A 160 8.60 -4.68 -4.72
CA GLY A 160 8.47 -5.41 -5.97
C GLY A 160 9.65 -5.14 -6.91
N ILE A 161 10.02 -6.15 -7.70
CA ILE A 161 11.25 -6.13 -8.51
C ILE A 161 10.94 -6.50 -9.95
N GLY A 162 11.50 -5.72 -10.88
CA GLY A 162 11.65 -6.09 -12.28
C GLY A 162 13.12 -6.36 -12.62
N PHE A 163 13.36 -7.38 -13.45
CA PHE A 163 14.71 -7.71 -13.91
C PHE A 163 14.92 -7.29 -15.37
N GLY A 164 15.97 -6.52 -15.63
CA GLY A 164 16.45 -6.26 -16.99
C GLY A 164 17.51 -7.28 -17.37
N LEU A 165 17.16 -8.27 -18.19
CA LEU A 165 18.06 -9.38 -18.55
C LEU A 165 18.72 -9.22 -19.93
N SER A 166 18.49 -8.10 -20.61
CA SER A 166 18.96 -7.86 -21.98
C SER A 166 20.48 -7.88 -22.14
N ASP A 167 21.21 -7.54 -21.07
CA ASP A 167 22.67 -7.49 -21.08
C ASP A 167 23.31 -8.87 -20.90
N LEU A 168 22.54 -9.88 -20.46
CA LEU A 168 23.06 -11.23 -20.29
C LEU A 168 23.21 -11.92 -21.63
N ARG A 169 24.32 -12.65 -21.78
CA ARG A 169 24.57 -13.43 -22.99
C ARG A 169 23.46 -14.48 -23.22
N PRO A 170 23.04 -14.70 -24.48
CA PRO A 170 21.99 -15.65 -24.79
C PRO A 170 22.46 -17.10 -24.57
N LYS A 171 21.50 -18.02 -24.58
CA LYS A 171 21.77 -19.45 -24.57
C LYS A 171 22.70 -19.84 -25.72
N GLN A 172 23.61 -20.78 -25.47
CA GLN A 172 24.64 -21.28 -26.38
C GLN A 172 25.81 -20.32 -26.67
N ASP A 173 25.83 -19.13 -26.10
CA ASP A 173 26.99 -18.24 -26.24
C ASP A 173 28.22 -18.79 -25.49
N LYS A 174 29.41 -18.39 -25.92
CA LYS A 174 30.67 -18.94 -25.43
C LYS A 174 30.98 -18.42 -24.02
N ILE A 175 31.41 -19.31 -23.14
CA ILE A 175 31.99 -18.93 -21.84
C ILE A 175 33.50 -18.77 -22.02
N ALA A 176 34.06 -17.64 -21.57
CA ALA A 176 35.49 -17.36 -21.77
C ALA A 176 36.40 -18.28 -20.93
N THR A 177 35.94 -18.68 -19.75
CA THR A 177 36.75 -19.41 -18.75
C THR A 177 36.59 -20.93 -18.82
N THR A 178 35.52 -21.44 -19.43
CA THR A 178 35.25 -22.86 -19.58
C THR A 178 35.01 -23.20 -21.04
N TYR A 179 35.27 -24.43 -21.46
CA TYR A 179 34.88 -24.91 -22.81
C TYR A 179 33.36 -25.14 -22.95
N GLY A 180 32.56 -24.55 -22.06
CA GLY A 180 31.11 -24.70 -21.99
C GLY A 180 30.36 -23.62 -22.76
N GLN A 181 29.05 -23.82 -22.83
CA GLN A 181 28.09 -22.89 -23.42
C GLN A 181 27.22 -22.29 -22.32
N ALA A 182 26.83 -21.03 -22.50
CA ALA A 182 25.92 -20.35 -21.58
C ALA A 182 24.50 -20.93 -21.65
N CYS A 183 23.81 -20.89 -20.51
CA CYS A 183 22.41 -21.36 -20.42
C CYS A 183 21.40 -20.30 -20.86
N GLY A 184 21.80 -19.03 -20.95
CA GLY A 184 20.91 -17.88 -21.16
C GLY A 184 20.12 -17.52 -19.89
N PRO A 185 19.38 -16.39 -19.94
CA PRO A 185 18.37 -16.04 -18.95
C PRO A 185 17.15 -16.97 -18.98
#